data_AF-A0A3D0DP09-F1
#
_entry.id   AF-A0A3D0DP09-F1
#
_cell.length_a   1.000
_cell.length_b   1.000
_cell.length_c   1.000
_cell.angle_alpha   90.00
_cell.angle_beta   90.00
_cell.angle_gamma   90.00
#
_symmetry.space_group_name_H-M   'P 1'
#
loop_
_entity.id
_entity.type
_entity.pdbx_description
1 polymer ?
#
loop_
_entity_poly.entity_id
_entity_poly.type
_entity_poly.pdbx_seq_one_letter_code
_entity_poly.pdbx_strand_id
1 'polypeptide(L)'
;MPVFDFNEKKEEVVKAERSYKLVYSSERTTSIEHPIMILEDSGLKLVHHSNGMFEAPTVGSAFIYDTDEKSSHSILEIDARFENLVKWIGENRIMVRLSGQMTEKGYAVYKIFETGVAVRGSKLSGENGFLQFMIGRLLQSDAPSEETVDPDEIDDADDMRLTSIQSITDYLMCAGSTLPDNIRLWARRNLAVAKSSEVTPEERRHAQRALSIMLSIQWKNTDFQPIDPVEARRILDEELYGLESVKQRIIETIIQINRTHTLPAYGILLIGPAGTGKSQIA
;
A
#
# COMPACT_ATOMS: atom_id res chain seq x y z
N MET A 1 -4.74 -49.13 29.24
CA MET A 1 -4.61 -48.42 27.94
C MET A 1 -3.74 -47.21 28.17
N PRO A 2 -2.56 -47.11 27.54
CA PRO A 2 -1.77 -45.88 27.60
C PRO A 2 -2.34 -44.89 26.59
N VAL A 3 -2.55 -43.65 27.05
CA VAL A 3 -3.00 -42.51 26.26
C VAL A 3 -1.80 -42.03 25.43
N PHE A 4 -1.94 -42.05 24.10
CA PHE A 4 -0.94 -41.53 23.18
C PHE A 4 -0.99 -40.00 23.18
N ASP A 5 0.05 -39.36 23.71
CA ASP A 5 0.31 -37.93 23.53
C ASP A 5 0.86 -37.71 22.11
N PHE A 6 0.04 -37.16 21.22
CA PHE A 6 0.48 -36.57 19.95
C PHE A 6 1.03 -35.18 20.23
N ASN A 7 2.25 -35.12 20.77
CA ASN A 7 3.04 -33.90 20.70
C ASN A 7 3.86 -33.97 19.42
N GLU A 8 3.20 -33.80 18.27
CA GLU A 8 3.89 -33.52 17.03
C GLU A 8 4.68 -32.23 17.25
N LYS A 9 6.01 -32.38 17.19
CA LYS A 9 6.93 -31.26 17.16
C LYS A 9 6.43 -30.29 16.11
N LYS A 10 6.02 -29.09 16.53
CA LYS A 10 5.85 -27.95 15.63
C LYS A 10 7.14 -27.88 14.81
N GLU A 11 7.03 -28.16 13.52
CA GLU A 11 8.10 -27.89 12.57
C GLU A 11 8.47 -26.42 12.77
N GLU A 12 9.73 -26.17 13.11
CA GLU A 12 10.27 -24.82 13.15
C GLU A 12 10.05 -24.23 11.77
N VAL A 13 9.11 -23.27 11.68
CA VAL A 13 8.94 -22.42 10.50
C VAL A 13 10.30 -21.81 10.23
N VAL A 14 10.99 -22.32 9.21
CA VAL A 14 12.28 -21.80 8.75
C VAL A 14 12.00 -20.37 8.33
N LYS A 15 12.33 -19.40 9.19
CA LYS A 15 12.31 -17.99 8.86
C LYS A 15 13.23 -17.81 7.66
N ALA A 16 12.64 -17.66 6.48
CA ALA A 16 13.37 -17.35 5.25
C ALA A 16 14.24 -16.12 5.55
N GLU A 17 15.57 -16.29 5.48
CA GLU A 17 16.50 -15.19 5.69
C GLU A 17 16.19 -14.10 4.65
N ARG A 18 15.91 -12.87 5.13
CA ARG A 18 15.61 -11.74 4.25
C ARG A 18 16.85 -11.45 3.39
N SER A 19 16.76 -11.71 2.08
CA SER A 19 17.86 -11.50 1.13
C SER A 19 18.05 -10.05 0.70
N TYR A 20 17.16 -9.15 1.12
CA TYR A 20 17.12 -7.74 0.70
C TYR A 20 17.01 -6.79 1.90
N LYS A 21 17.39 -5.53 1.67
CA LYS A 21 17.31 -4.46 2.66
C LYS A 21 16.00 -3.69 2.56
N LEU A 22 15.39 -3.39 3.71
CA LEU A 22 14.21 -2.53 3.79
C LEU A 22 14.60 -1.06 3.84
N VAL A 23 13.92 -0.25 3.04
CA VAL A 23 13.99 1.21 3.06
C VAL A 23 12.65 1.73 3.53
N TYR A 24 12.66 2.73 4.41
CA TYR A 24 11.46 3.33 4.96
C TYR A 24 11.31 4.71 4.34
N SER A 25 10.27 4.88 3.52
CA SER A 25 9.97 6.14 2.84
C SER A 25 8.51 6.52 3.05
N SER A 26 8.26 7.81 3.20
CA SER A 26 6.91 8.40 3.25
C SER A 26 6.58 9.19 1.97
N GLU A 27 7.39 9.01 0.92
CA GLU A 27 7.17 9.66 -0.36
C GLU A 27 5.87 9.17 -1.01
N ARG A 28 5.11 10.12 -1.56
CA ARG A 28 3.78 9.87 -2.16
C ARG A 28 3.83 9.59 -3.64
N THR A 29 4.99 9.78 -4.25
CA THR A 29 5.23 9.55 -5.68
C THR A 29 6.49 8.73 -5.85
N THR A 30 6.46 7.78 -6.78
CA THR A 30 7.63 6.99 -7.12
C THR A 30 8.42 7.67 -8.24
N SER A 31 9.74 7.70 -8.08
CA SER A 31 10.66 8.25 -9.06
C SER A 31 11.92 7.38 -9.12
N ILE A 32 12.89 7.78 -9.95
CA ILE A 32 14.19 7.11 -9.99
C ILE A 32 14.94 7.31 -8.67
N GLU A 33 14.75 8.46 -8.00
CA GLU A 33 15.36 8.80 -6.71
C GLU A 33 14.65 8.10 -5.54
N HIS A 34 13.35 7.87 -5.68
CA HIS A 34 12.51 7.16 -4.71
C HIS A 34 11.79 5.98 -5.38
N PRO A 35 12.53 4.91 -5.75
CA PRO A 35 11.96 3.74 -6.39
C PRO A 35 11.20 2.87 -5.38
N ILE A 36 10.32 2.01 -5.90
CA ILE A 36 9.64 0.97 -5.12
C ILE A 36 10.63 -0.08 -4.65
N MET A 37 11.56 -0.47 -5.54
CA MET A 37 12.61 -1.43 -5.27
C MET A 37 13.80 -1.25 -6.22
N ILE A 38 14.93 -1.83 -5.83
CA ILE A 38 16.14 -1.92 -6.64
C ILE A 38 16.43 -3.40 -6.90
N LEU A 39 16.57 -3.76 -8.17
CA LEU A 39 16.95 -5.10 -8.62
C LEU A 39 18.43 -5.14 -9.00
N GLU A 40 19.07 -6.29 -8.75
CA GLU A 40 20.38 -6.58 -9.31
C GLU A 40 20.28 -6.87 -10.81
N ASP A 41 21.03 -6.12 -11.62
CA ASP A 41 21.12 -6.36 -13.07
C ASP A 41 22.58 -6.22 -13.55
N SER A 42 23.44 -7.11 -13.07
CA SER A 42 24.86 -7.16 -13.45
C SER A 42 25.08 -7.39 -14.96
N GLY A 43 24.07 -7.93 -15.65
CA GLY A 43 24.09 -8.21 -17.09
C GLY A 43 23.51 -7.10 -17.98
N LEU A 44 22.96 -6.01 -17.43
CA LEU A 44 22.23 -4.97 -18.16
C LEU A 44 21.13 -5.52 -19.09
N LYS A 45 20.46 -6.59 -18.65
CA LYS A 45 19.42 -7.26 -19.44
C LYS A 45 18.06 -6.58 -19.30
N LEU A 46 17.82 -5.85 -18.20
CA LEU A 46 16.54 -5.19 -17.96
C LEU A 46 16.44 -3.89 -18.77
N VAL A 47 15.39 -3.81 -19.58
CA VAL A 47 15.03 -2.62 -20.34
C VAL A 47 13.91 -1.86 -19.61
N HIS A 48 13.69 -0.60 -20.00
CA HIS A 48 12.71 0.30 -19.38
C HIS A 48 11.34 -0.33 -19.14
N HIS A 49 10.87 -1.22 -20.02
CA HIS A 49 9.69 -2.05 -19.78
C HIS A 49 10.06 -3.53 -19.81
N SER A 50 10.17 -4.13 -18.63
CA SER A 50 10.55 -5.53 -18.47
C SER A 50 9.37 -6.35 -17.95
N ASN A 51 8.88 -7.30 -18.73
CA ASN A 51 7.78 -8.19 -18.33
C ASN A 51 8.34 -9.44 -17.63
N GLY A 52 7.66 -9.92 -16.61
CA GLY A 52 8.14 -11.07 -15.85
C GLY A 52 7.28 -11.36 -14.63
N MET A 53 7.84 -12.12 -13.70
CA MET A 53 7.15 -12.56 -12.49
C MET A 53 8.11 -12.63 -11.31
N PHE A 54 7.63 -12.35 -10.10
CA PHE A 54 8.41 -12.57 -8.89
C PHE A 54 8.36 -14.04 -8.45
N GLU A 55 9.47 -14.55 -7.93
CA GLU A 55 9.51 -15.85 -7.27
C GLU A 55 8.85 -15.79 -5.88
N ALA A 56 8.26 -16.91 -5.48
CA ALA A 56 7.67 -17.04 -4.15
C ALA A 56 8.75 -16.88 -3.06
N PRO A 57 8.43 -16.26 -1.91
CA PRO A 57 9.39 -15.85 -0.89
C PRO A 57 10.19 -16.99 -0.21
N THR A 58 9.89 -18.26 -0.50
CA THR A 58 10.61 -19.41 0.07
C THR A 58 12.06 -19.57 -0.41
N VAL A 59 12.47 -18.91 -1.51
CA VAL A 59 13.82 -19.06 -2.10
C VAL A 59 14.60 -17.73 -2.22
N GLY A 60 14.05 -16.65 -1.67
CA GLY A 60 14.55 -15.29 -1.92
C GLY A 60 13.76 -14.63 -3.04
N SER A 61 13.39 -13.38 -2.83
CA SER A 61 12.52 -12.65 -3.75
C SER A 61 13.34 -12.18 -4.95
N ALA A 62 13.28 -12.91 -6.06
CA ALA A 62 13.89 -12.54 -7.33
C ALA A 62 12.81 -12.28 -8.39
N PHE A 63 13.13 -11.40 -9.35
CA PHE A 63 12.31 -11.14 -10.52
C PHE A 63 12.85 -11.96 -11.70
N ILE A 64 12.00 -12.82 -12.26
CA ILE A 64 12.31 -13.58 -13.48
C ILE A 64 11.86 -12.74 -14.67
N TYR A 65 12.83 -12.29 -15.46
CA TYR A 65 12.56 -11.58 -16.70
C TYR A 65 12.14 -12.58 -17.80
N ASP A 66 10.95 -12.36 -18.37
CA ASP A 66 10.34 -13.25 -19.37
C ASP A 66 10.79 -12.85 -20.79
N THR A 67 11.96 -13.36 -21.16
CA THR A 67 12.55 -13.29 -22.51
C THR A 67 12.93 -14.70 -22.99
N ASP A 68 13.33 -14.81 -24.27
CA ASP A 68 13.78 -16.09 -24.87
C ASP A 68 14.87 -16.80 -24.02
N GLU A 69 15.72 -16.02 -23.36
CA GLU A 69 16.57 -16.46 -22.24
C GLU A 69 16.00 -15.95 -20.92
N LYS A 70 15.53 -16.84 -20.05
CA LYS A 70 15.12 -16.45 -18.70
C LYS A 70 16.33 -15.98 -17.90
N SER A 71 16.22 -14.80 -17.30
CA SER A 71 17.21 -14.26 -16.36
C SER A 71 16.53 -13.94 -15.04
N SER A 72 17.23 -14.25 -13.94
CA SER A 72 16.74 -14.00 -12.57
C SER A 72 17.52 -12.83 -11.98
N HIS A 73 16.79 -11.88 -11.41
CA HIS A 73 17.29 -10.63 -10.86
C HIS A 73 16.88 -10.52 -9.39
N SER A 74 17.82 -10.66 -8.47
CA SER A 74 17.53 -10.58 -7.03
C SER A 74 17.14 -9.16 -6.60
N ILE A 75 16.20 -9.04 -5.66
CA ILE A 75 15.89 -7.76 -5.02
C ILE A 75 17.04 -7.38 -4.07
N LEU A 76 17.59 -6.17 -4.22
CA LEU A 76 18.64 -5.62 -3.37
C LEU A 76 18.04 -4.76 -2.24
N GLU A 77 17.16 -3.83 -2.62
CA GLU A 77 16.47 -2.93 -1.70
C GLU A 77 14.97 -2.87 -2.07
N ILE A 78 14.10 -2.76 -1.08
CA ILE A 78 12.65 -2.57 -1.28
C ILE A 78 12.10 -1.59 -0.24
N ASP A 79 11.19 -0.72 -0.66
CA ASP A 79 10.42 0.09 0.28
C ASP A 79 9.50 -0.82 1.12
N ALA A 80 9.61 -0.72 2.44
CA ALA A 80 8.90 -1.57 3.40
C ALA A 80 7.37 -1.59 3.19
N ARG A 81 6.79 -0.52 2.64
CA ARG A 81 5.35 -0.47 2.30
C ARG A 81 4.97 -1.50 1.24
N PHE A 82 5.89 -1.84 0.35
CA PHE A 82 5.65 -2.72 -0.79
C PHE A 82 6.07 -4.17 -0.56
N GLU A 83 6.69 -4.50 0.58
CA GLU A 83 7.17 -5.86 0.87
C GLU A 83 6.05 -6.90 0.73
N ASN A 84 4.93 -6.67 1.41
CA ASN A 84 3.78 -7.59 1.38
C ASN A 84 3.12 -7.64 -0.01
N LEU A 85 3.12 -6.53 -0.75
CA LEU A 85 2.59 -6.50 -2.10
C LEU A 85 3.43 -7.39 -3.03
N VAL A 86 4.77 -7.30 -2.95
CA VAL A 86 5.66 -8.10 -3.79
C VAL A 86 5.58 -9.59 -3.45
N LYS A 87 5.49 -9.94 -2.15
CA LYS A 87 5.24 -11.32 -1.73
C LYS A 87 3.94 -11.86 -2.32
N TRP A 88 2.85 -11.09 -2.19
CA TRP A 88 1.55 -11.46 -2.74
C TRP A 88 1.58 -11.61 -4.28
N ILE A 89 2.30 -10.74 -5.00
CA ILE A 89 2.49 -10.87 -6.46
C ILE A 89 3.20 -12.18 -6.81
N GLY A 90 4.24 -12.55 -6.06
CA GLY A 90 5.02 -13.77 -6.26
C GLY A 90 4.24 -15.06 -5.94
N GLU A 91 3.53 -15.08 -4.81
CA GLU A 91 2.70 -16.21 -4.37
C GLU A 91 1.56 -16.49 -5.36
N ASN A 92 0.89 -15.44 -5.84
CA ASN A 92 -0.18 -15.55 -6.82
C ASN A 92 0.32 -15.72 -8.26
N ARG A 93 1.65 -15.74 -8.47
CA ARG A 93 2.29 -15.89 -9.79
C ARG A 93 1.74 -14.89 -10.83
N ILE A 94 1.63 -13.63 -10.42
CA ILE A 94 1.06 -12.58 -11.26
C ILE A 94 2.14 -12.06 -12.22
N MET A 95 1.83 -12.08 -13.52
CA MET A 95 2.67 -11.48 -14.55
C MET A 95 2.60 -9.96 -14.48
N VAL A 96 3.77 -9.35 -14.32
CA VAL A 96 3.93 -7.90 -14.18
C VAL A 96 4.92 -7.33 -15.17
N ARG A 97 4.68 -6.10 -15.60
CA ARG A 97 5.63 -5.24 -16.29
C ARG A 97 6.22 -4.26 -15.29
N LEU A 98 7.52 -4.38 -15.07
CA LEU A 98 8.29 -3.40 -14.32
C LEU A 98 8.69 -2.27 -15.26
N SER A 99 8.45 -1.03 -14.81
CA SER A 99 9.07 0.14 -15.42
C SER A 99 10.12 0.72 -14.51
N GLY A 100 11.33 0.85 -15.03
CA GLY A 100 12.49 1.23 -14.26
C GLY A 100 13.60 1.80 -15.13
N GLN A 101 14.69 2.18 -14.48
CA GLN A 101 15.90 2.67 -15.15
C GLN A 101 17.13 2.21 -14.38
N MET A 102 18.22 1.97 -15.10
CA MET A 102 19.48 1.59 -14.48
C MET A 102 20.10 2.78 -13.74
N THR A 103 20.56 2.53 -12.52
CA THR A 103 21.25 3.49 -11.65
C THR A 103 22.56 2.87 -11.15
N GLU A 104 23.39 3.66 -10.47
CA GLU A 104 24.64 3.18 -9.87
C GLU A 104 24.42 2.05 -8.83
N LYS A 105 23.23 2.00 -8.22
CA LYS A 105 22.86 1.00 -7.21
C LYS A 105 22.22 -0.26 -7.81
N GLY A 106 21.89 -0.26 -9.10
CA GLY A 106 21.12 -1.31 -9.77
C GLY A 106 19.91 -0.77 -10.55
N TYR A 107 19.02 -1.66 -10.96
CA TYR A 107 17.83 -1.30 -11.74
C TYR A 107 16.71 -0.80 -10.82
N ALA A 108 16.46 0.51 -10.86
CA ALA A 108 15.48 1.19 -10.01
C ALA A 108 14.08 1.09 -10.62
N VAL A 109 13.20 0.32 -9.98
CA VAL A 109 11.82 0.10 -10.41
C VAL A 109 10.92 1.15 -9.75
N TYR A 110 10.27 1.99 -10.54
CA TYR A 110 9.37 3.03 -10.02
C TYR A 110 7.90 2.79 -10.41
N LYS A 111 7.59 1.90 -11.36
CA LYS A 111 6.21 1.48 -11.66
C LYS A 111 6.11 -0.02 -11.86
N ILE A 112 4.99 -0.58 -11.45
CA ILE A 112 4.63 -1.98 -11.65
C ILE A 112 3.24 -2.00 -12.28
N PHE A 113 3.09 -2.71 -13.39
CA PHE A 113 1.82 -2.86 -14.09
C PHE A 113 1.49 -4.34 -14.25
N GLU A 114 0.22 -4.70 -14.15
CA GLU A 114 -0.23 -6.04 -14.50
C GLU A 114 -0.30 -6.18 -16.04
N THR A 115 0.30 -7.23 -16.60
CA THR A 115 0.28 -7.48 -18.06
C THR A 115 -0.80 -8.45 -18.52
N GLY A 116 -1.50 -9.10 -17.58
CA GLY A 116 -2.65 -9.93 -17.84
C GLY A 116 -2.36 -11.43 -18.02
N VAL A 117 -3.36 -12.21 -17.60
CA VAL A 117 -3.50 -13.68 -17.49
C VAL A 117 -2.55 -14.33 -16.48
N ALA A 118 -3.01 -14.40 -15.23
CA ALA A 118 -2.56 -15.42 -14.30
C ALA A 118 -2.73 -16.80 -14.92
N VAL A 119 -1.71 -17.65 -14.81
CA VAL A 119 -1.65 -19.00 -15.40
C VAL A 119 -2.80 -19.92 -14.92
N ARG A 120 -3.51 -19.55 -13.84
CA ARG A 120 -4.61 -20.32 -13.23
C ARG A 120 -6.03 -19.78 -13.45
N GLY A 121 -6.26 -18.94 -14.45
CA GLY A 121 -7.65 -18.57 -14.83
C GLY A 121 -8.38 -17.66 -13.84
N SER A 122 -7.79 -17.31 -12.70
CA SER A 122 -8.22 -16.22 -11.84
C SER A 122 -7.89 -14.89 -12.53
N LYS A 123 -8.85 -14.37 -13.30
CA LYS A 123 -8.76 -13.00 -13.81
C LYS A 123 -8.83 -12.04 -12.63
N LEU A 124 -7.65 -11.61 -12.15
CA LEU A 124 -7.27 -10.20 -12.01
C LEU A 124 -8.43 -9.28 -12.42
N SER A 125 -9.28 -8.87 -11.49
CA SER A 125 -10.53 -8.15 -11.73
C SER A 125 -10.23 -6.93 -12.57
N GLY A 126 -10.62 -6.94 -13.84
CA GLY A 126 -10.59 -5.79 -14.75
C GLY A 126 -9.25 -5.03 -14.78
N GLU A 127 -8.32 -5.50 -15.61
CA GLU A 127 -7.28 -4.66 -16.25
C GLU A 127 -6.46 -3.77 -15.28
N ASN A 128 -5.47 -4.32 -14.57
CA ASN A 128 -4.44 -3.55 -13.83
C ASN A 128 -4.96 -2.62 -12.71
N GLY A 129 -6.27 -2.39 -12.60
CA GLY A 129 -6.88 -1.40 -11.71
C GLY A 129 -6.71 -1.75 -10.24
N PHE A 130 -6.76 -3.04 -9.89
CA PHE A 130 -6.53 -3.49 -8.52
C PHE A 130 -5.10 -3.23 -8.06
N LEU A 131 -4.11 -3.62 -8.86
CA LEU A 131 -2.70 -3.43 -8.54
C LEU A 131 -2.36 -1.94 -8.41
N GLN A 132 -2.86 -1.10 -9.33
CA GLN A 132 -2.67 0.36 -9.23
C GLN A 132 -3.37 0.95 -8.01
N PHE A 133 -4.56 0.45 -7.66
CA PHE A 133 -5.27 0.88 -6.45
C PHE A 133 -4.46 0.55 -5.18
N MET A 134 -3.89 -0.65 -5.10
CA MET A 134 -3.04 -1.08 -3.99
C MET A 134 -1.78 -0.24 -3.88
N ILE A 135 -1.06 -0.03 -5.00
CA ILE A 135 0.13 0.82 -5.05
C ILE A 135 -0.20 2.25 -4.62
N GLY A 136 -1.30 2.82 -5.13
CA GLY A 136 -1.74 4.16 -4.75
C GLY A 136 -2.07 4.29 -3.26
N ARG A 137 -2.63 3.24 -2.65
CA ARG A 137 -2.90 3.19 -1.20
C ARG A 137 -1.62 3.13 -0.38
N LEU A 138 -0.67 2.28 -0.79
CA LEU A 138 0.63 2.17 -0.12
C LEU A 138 1.43 3.48 -0.21
N LEU A 139 1.42 4.16 -1.37
CA LEU A 139 2.07 5.46 -1.51
C LEU A 139 1.44 6.56 -0.66
N GLN A 140 0.14 6.46 -0.39
CA GLN A 140 -0.57 7.40 0.48
C GLN A 140 -0.39 7.09 1.97
N SER A 141 0.11 5.91 2.32
CA SER A 141 0.45 5.53 3.68
C SER A 141 1.86 5.99 4.06
N ASP A 142 2.04 6.35 5.32
CA ASP A 142 3.36 6.62 5.88
C ASP A 142 4.14 5.30 6.06
N ALA A 143 5.46 5.42 6.24
CA ALA A 143 6.31 4.25 6.44
C ALA A 143 5.83 3.40 7.63
N PRO A 144 5.74 2.06 7.48
CA PRO A 144 5.28 1.18 8.54
C PRO A 144 6.27 1.21 9.72
N SER A 145 5.75 1.05 10.94
CA SER A 145 6.57 0.77 12.13
C SER A 145 7.23 -0.62 12.01
N GLU A 146 8.38 -0.82 12.65
CA GLU A 146 9.17 -2.08 12.55
C GLU A 146 8.43 -3.34 13.05
N GLU A 147 7.26 -3.20 13.67
CA GLU A 147 6.45 -4.32 14.15
C GLU A 147 5.71 -5.03 13.00
N THR A 148 6.35 -6.05 12.43
CA THR A 148 5.70 -6.96 11.49
C THR A 148 4.85 -7.99 12.24
N VAL A 149 3.54 -8.01 11.98
CA VAL A 149 2.67 -9.12 12.40
C VAL A 149 2.74 -10.22 11.34
N ASP A 150 3.06 -11.43 11.79
CA ASP A 150 3.17 -12.64 10.97
C ASP A 150 1.85 -12.91 10.20
N PRO A 151 1.85 -12.94 8.85
CA PRO A 151 0.66 -13.16 8.03
C PRO A 151 0.15 -14.62 7.98
N ASP A 152 0.93 -15.57 8.50
CA ASP A 152 0.69 -16.99 8.25
C ASP A 152 -0.35 -17.59 9.22
N GLU A 153 -1.62 -17.50 8.83
CA GLU A 153 -2.67 -18.49 9.06
C GLU A 153 -3.94 -18.06 8.30
N ILE A 154 -4.11 -18.51 7.04
CA ILE A 154 -5.41 -18.78 6.39
C ILE A 154 -5.15 -19.67 5.17
N ASP A 155 -5.83 -20.83 5.14
CA ASP A 155 -5.81 -21.85 4.09
C ASP A 155 -6.87 -21.56 2.97
N ASP A 156 -6.64 -22.16 1.80
CA ASP A 156 -7.12 -21.90 0.41
C ASP A 156 -8.62 -21.68 0.05
N ALA A 157 -8.86 -20.92 -1.06
CA ALA A 157 -9.63 -21.31 -2.29
C ALA A 157 -10.40 -20.16 -3.03
N ASP A 158 -10.21 -20.08 -4.36
CA ASP A 158 -10.58 -19.04 -5.37
C ASP A 158 -12.08 -18.70 -5.63
N ASP A 159 -12.41 -17.42 -5.91
CA ASP A 159 -12.81 -16.86 -7.24
C ASP A 159 -13.33 -15.37 -7.13
N MET A 160 -13.16 -14.57 -8.19
CA MET A 160 -12.92 -13.11 -8.16
C MET A 160 -14.06 -12.13 -8.50
N ARG A 161 -13.99 -10.90 -7.94
CA ARG A 161 -14.21 -9.54 -8.51
C ARG A 161 -14.08 -8.46 -7.41
N LEU A 162 -13.86 -7.18 -7.71
CA LEU A 162 -13.70 -6.06 -6.74
C LEU A 162 -14.93 -5.68 -5.86
N THR A 163 -15.84 -6.64 -5.66
CA THR A 163 -16.93 -6.70 -4.65
C THR A 163 -16.86 -8.00 -3.84
N SER A 164 -15.87 -8.85 -4.13
CA SER A 164 -15.70 -10.20 -3.61
C SER A 164 -14.88 -10.16 -2.33
N ILE A 165 -15.19 -11.12 -1.47
CA ILE A 165 -14.47 -11.38 -0.23
C ILE A 165 -12.96 -11.57 -0.47
N GLN A 166 -12.58 -12.09 -1.64
CA GLN A 166 -11.18 -12.28 -2.02
C GLN A 166 -10.43 -10.94 -2.14
N SER A 167 -10.98 -9.98 -2.89
CA SER A 167 -10.33 -8.66 -3.05
C SER A 167 -10.13 -7.95 -1.71
N ILE A 168 -11.08 -8.13 -0.78
CA ILE A 168 -11.00 -7.62 0.59
C ILE A 168 -9.91 -8.35 1.39
N THR A 169 -9.78 -9.66 1.18
CA THR A 169 -8.71 -10.48 1.79
C THR A 169 -7.34 -10.04 1.28
N ASP A 170 -7.16 -9.92 -0.03
CA ASP A 170 -5.92 -9.49 -0.67
C ASP A 170 -5.49 -8.09 -0.21
N TYR A 171 -6.46 -7.17 -0.09
CA TYR A 171 -6.21 -5.84 0.46
C TYR A 171 -5.67 -5.92 1.89
N LEU A 172 -6.29 -6.72 2.76
CA LEU A 172 -5.88 -6.85 4.15
C LEU A 172 -4.51 -7.53 4.31
N MET A 173 -4.16 -8.44 3.40
CA MET A 173 -2.83 -9.07 3.37
C MET A 173 -1.75 -8.06 2.94
N CYS A 174 -2.00 -7.32 1.86
CA CYS A 174 -1.00 -6.43 1.27
C CYS A 174 -0.89 -5.07 1.98
N ALA A 175 -2.01 -4.43 2.28
CA ALA A 175 -2.11 -3.07 2.83
C ALA A 175 -2.73 -3.05 4.23
N GLY A 176 -2.82 -4.19 4.92
CA GLY A 176 -3.31 -4.23 6.31
C GLY A 176 -2.48 -3.35 7.25
N SER A 177 -1.19 -3.18 6.97
CA SER A 177 -0.26 -2.31 7.72
C SER A 177 -0.71 -0.83 7.71
N THR A 178 -1.43 -0.38 6.68
CA THR A 178 -1.91 1.01 6.58
C THR A 178 -3.14 1.27 7.46
N LEU A 179 -3.76 0.23 8.03
CA LEU A 179 -4.91 0.36 8.90
C LEU A 179 -4.44 0.45 10.36
N PRO A 180 -5.08 1.31 11.19
CA PRO A 180 -4.89 1.29 12.63
C PRO A 180 -5.23 -0.08 13.23
N ASP A 181 -4.54 -0.49 14.30
CA ASP A 181 -4.63 -1.86 14.83
C ASP A 181 -6.04 -2.28 15.24
N ASN A 182 -6.80 -1.36 15.85
CA ASN A 182 -8.20 -1.59 16.21
C ASN A 182 -9.08 -1.85 14.98
N ILE A 183 -8.86 -1.11 13.89
CA ILE A 183 -9.57 -1.29 12.63
C ILE A 183 -9.11 -2.55 11.92
N ARG A 184 -7.81 -2.88 11.96
CA ARG A 184 -7.25 -4.12 11.41
C ARG A 184 -7.87 -5.34 12.08
N LEU A 185 -7.93 -5.36 13.42
CA LEU A 185 -8.56 -6.44 14.18
C LEU A 185 -10.06 -6.54 13.89
N TRP A 186 -10.75 -5.40 13.84
CA TRP A 186 -12.16 -5.34 13.47
C TRP A 186 -12.40 -5.89 12.06
N ALA A 187 -11.55 -5.53 11.10
CA ALA A 187 -11.65 -5.97 9.71
C ALA A 187 -11.41 -7.47 9.58
N ARG A 188 -10.40 -8.03 10.27
CA ARG A 188 -10.15 -9.49 10.32
C ARG A 188 -11.35 -10.26 10.87
N ARG A 189 -11.96 -9.80 11.96
CA ARG A 189 -13.16 -10.42 12.54
C ARG A 189 -14.35 -10.38 11.57
N ASN A 190 -14.61 -9.23 10.96
CA ASN A 190 -15.71 -9.09 10.00
C ASN A 190 -15.46 -9.88 8.71
N LEU A 191 -14.20 -10.07 8.31
CA LEU A 191 -13.84 -10.91 7.17
C LEU A 191 -14.18 -12.38 7.45
N ALA A 192 -13.90 -12.88 8.65
CA ALA A 192 -14.28 -14.24 9.05
C ALA A 192 -15.80 -14.44 9.02
N VAL A 193 -16.57 -13.46 9.50
CA VAL A 193 -18.04 -13.47 9.42
C VAL A 193 -18.52 -13.44 7.97
N ALA A 194 -17.88 -12.64 7.11
CA ALA A 194 -18.22 -12.56 5.69
C ALA A 194 -17.90 -13.86 4.92
N LYS A 195 -16.88 -14.62 5.35
CA LYS A 195 -16.50 -15.92 4.78
C LYS A 195 -17.37 -17.08 5.29
N SER A 196 -17.89 -16.98 6.52
CA SER A 196 -18.64 -18.08 7.13
C SER A 196 -19.95 -18.38 6.42
N SER A 197 -20.19 -19.67 6.16
CA SER A 197 -21.46 -20.20 5.63
C SER A 197 -22.51 -20.42 6.70
N GLU A 198 -22.13 -20.38 7.99
CA GLU A 198 -23.03 -20.57 9.13
C GLU A 198 -23.87 -19.33 9.44
N VAL A 199 -23.46 -18.19 8.88
CA VAL A 199 -24.05 -16.88 9.12
C VAL A 199 -25.14 -16.57 8.10
N THR A 200 -26.15 -15.81 8.51
CA THR A 200 -27.25 -15.43 7.62
C THR A 200 -26.73 -14.66 6.40
N PRO A 201 -27.37 -14.80 5.22
CA PRO A 201 -26.97 -14.04 4.03
C PRO A 201 -27.04 -12.52 4.22
N GLU A 202 -27.91 -12.04 5.10
CA GLU A 202 -28.06 -10.61 5.41
C GLU A 202 -26.87 -10.08 6.23
N GLU A 203 -26.47 -10.79 7.29
CA GLU A 203 -25.29 -10.44 8.09
C GLU A 203 -24.01 -10.47 7.25
N ARG A 204 -23.87 -11.45 6.35
CA ARG A 204 -22.75 -11.50 5.41
C ARG A 204 -22.72 -10.30 4.46
N ARG A 205 -23.87 -9.89 3.92
CA ARG A 205 -23.97 -8.68 3.09
C ARG A 205 -23.66 -7.40 3.89
N HIS A 206 -24.10 -7.34 5.15
CA HIS A 206 -23.79 -6.23 6.04
C HIS A 206 -22.28 -6.14 6.32
N ALA A 207 -21.65 -7.26 6.66
CA ALA A 207 -20.21 -7.35 6.90
C ALA A 207 -19.40 -6.95 5.65
N GLN A 208 -19.77 -7.45 4.46
CA GLN A 208 -19.14 -7.07 3.20
C GLN A 208 -19.27 -5.57 2.92
N ARG A 209 -20.45 -4.97 3.14
CA ARG A 209 -20.68 -3.53 2.95
C ARG A 209 -19.90 -2.69 3.96
N ALA A 210 -19.85 -3.13 5.22
CA ALA A 210 -19.09 -2.43 6.26
C ALA A 210 -17.59 -2.46 5.94
N LEU A 211 -17.06 -3.63 5.54
CA LEU A 211 -15.68 -3.79 5.11
C LEU A 211 -15.36 -2.91 3.90
N SER A 212 -16.22 -2.89 2.87
CA SER A 212 -15.96 -2.06 1.68
C SER A 212 -15.90 -0.57 2.00
N ILE A 213 -16.78 -0.07 2.88
CA ILE A 213 -16.73 1.31 3.37
C ILE A 213 -15.43 1.55 4.14
N MET A 214 -15.09 0.68 5.10
CA MET A 214 -13.95 0.89 5.99
C MET A 214 -12.60 0.81 5.27
N LEU A 215 -12.48 -0.05 4.26
CA LEU A 215 -11.30 -0.13 3.40
C LEU A 215 -11.23 1.02 2.39
N SER A 216 -12.35 1.66 2.06
CA SER A 216 -12.36 2.85 1.21
C SER A 216 -11.84 4.10 1.95
N ILE A 217 -11.90 4.14 3.28
CA ILE A 217 -11.42 5.27 4.08
C ILE A 217 -9.89 5.37 3.97
N GLN A 218 -9.38 6.59 3.83
CA GLN A 218 -7.95 6.86 3.91
C GLN A 218 -7.57 7.10 5.37
N TRP A 219 -7.06 6.05 6.02
CA TRP A 219 -6.48 6.18 7.35
C TRP A 219 -5.12 6.87 7.21
N LYS A 220 -5.00 8.06 7.79
CA LYS A 220 -3.76 8.82 7.85
C LYS A 220 -3.28 8.82 9.29
N ASN A 221 -1.97 8.86 9.49
CA ASN A 221 -1.45 9.13 10.82
C ASN A 221 -1.88 10.52 11.28
N THR A 222 -1.87 10.70 12.60
CA THR A 222 -2.21 11.97 13.24
C THR A 222 -1.17 13.06 13.01
N ASP A 223 0.00 12.70 12.49
CA ASP A 223 1.15 13.58 12.35
C ASP A 223 1.07 14.36 11.04
N PHE A 224 1.06 15.69 11.17
CA PHE A 224 1.09 16.60 10.04
C PHE A 224 2.53 16.96 9.70
N GLN A 225 2.90 16.72 8.43
CA GLN A 225 4.17 17.19 7.89
C GLN A 225 4.25 18.72 7.96
N PRO A 226 5.42 19.28 8.29
CA PRO A 226 5.62 20.73 8.29
C PRO A 226 5.28 21.31 6.92
N ILE A 227 4.45 22.34 6.92
CA ILE A 227 4.10 23.11 5.72
C ILE A 227 5.00 24.34 5.70
N ASP A 228 5.68 24.64 4.59
CA ASP A 228 6.45 25.88 4.49
C ASP A 228 5.51 27.10 4.54
N PRO A 229 5.57 27.94 5.61
CA PRO A 229 4.69 29.09 5.73
C PRO A 229 5.00 30.18 4.70
N VAL A 230 6.24 30.26 4.18
CA VAL A 230 6.63 31.25 3.17
C VAL A 230 6.00 30.89 1.83
N GLU A 231 6.12 29.63 1.43
CA GLU A 231 5.51 29.14 0.21
C GLU A 231 3.98 29.17 0.28
N ALA A 232 3.40 28.77 1.42
CA ALA A 232 1.96 28.89 1.63
C ALA A 232 1.47 30.33 1.50
N ARG A 233 2.23 31.31 1.99
CA ARG A 233 1.90 32.73 1.86
C ARG A 233 1.94 33.19 0.41
N ARG A 234 2.97 32.79 -0.34
CA ARG A 234 3.11 33.09 -1.77
C ARG A 234 1.90 32.60 -2.56
N ILE A 235 1.48 31.35 -2.35
CA ILE A 235 0.31 30.76 -3.01
C ILE A 235 -0.97 31.53 -2.66
N LEU A 236 -1.18 31.86 -1.38
CA LEU A 236 -2.35 32.65 -0.95
C LEU A 236 -2.38 34.04 -1.60
N ASP A 237 -1.23 34.68 -1.78
CA ASP A 237 -1.13 36.00 -2.40
C ASP A 237 -1.36 35.98 -3.92
N GLU A 238 -1.01 34.88 -4.59
CA GLU A 238 -1.26 34.68 -6.02
C GLU A 238 -2.71 34.35 -6.33
N GLU A 239 -3.34 33.48 -5.54
CA GLU A 239 -4.71 33.00 -5.78
C GLU A 239 -5.79 33.96 -5.28
N LEU A 240 -5.48 34.80 -4.27
CA LEU A 240 -6.45 35.64 -3.59
C LEU A 240 -6.00 37.11 -3.58
N TYR A 241 -6.76 37.99 -4.23
CA TYR A 241 -6.52 39.43 -4.14
C TYR A 241 -7.05 40.01 -2.81
N GLY A 242 -6.19 40.69 -2.05
CA GLY A 242 -6.54 41.30 -0.76
C GLY A 242 -6.66 40.29 0.38
N LEU A 243 -7.69 40.43 1.24
CA LEU A 243 -7.98 39.52 2.37
C LEU A 243 -6.81 39.32 3.35
N GLU A 244 -6.00 40.34 3.56
CA GLU A 244 -4.78 40.28 4.39
C GLU A 244 -5.00 39.70 5.79
N SER A 245 -6.10 40.09 6.45
CA SER A 245 -6.45 39.57 7.78
C SER A 245 -6.79 38.08 7.76
N VAL A 246 -7.45 37.60 6.71
CA VAL A 246 -7.80 36.18 6.55
C VAL A 246 -6.56 35.36 6.23
N LYS A 247 -5.74 35.82 5.28
CA LYS A 247 -4.46 35.19 4.93
C LYS A 247 -3.56 35.08 6.15
N GLN A 248 -3.44 36.16 6.93
CA GLN A 248 -2.65 36.16 8.16
C GLN A 248 -3.14 35.10 9.15
N ARG A 249 -4.46 34.97 9.32
CA ARG A 249 -5.04 33.95 10.21
C ARG A 249 -4.79 32.52 9.75
N ILE A 250 -4.79 32.27 8.43
CA ILE A 250 -4.46 30.98 7.84
C ILE A 250 -2.98 30.64 8.12
N ILE A 251 -2.06 31.59 7.89
CA ILE A 251 -0.63 31.40 8.16
C ILE A 251 -0.36 31.15 9.65
N GLU A 252 -1.01 31.86 10.56
CA GLU A 252 -0.93 31.58 12.01
C GLU A 252 -1.33 30.13 12.35
N THR A 253 -2.37 29.63 11.69
CA THR A 253 -2.85 28.25 11.89
C THR A 253 -1.84 27.24 11.37
N ILE A 254 -1.23 27.50 10.20
CA ILE A 254 -0.14 26.68 9.65
C ILE A 254 1.06 26.66 10.61
N ILE A 255 1.47 27.81 11.15
CA ILE A 255 2.56 27.90 12.13
C ILE A 255 2.24 27.08 13.38
N GLN A 256 0.99 27.11 13.85
CA GLN A 256 0.57 26.29 14.99
C GLN A 256 0.67 24.80 14.66
N ILE A 257 0.17 24.36 13.49
CA ILE A 257 0.25 22.96 13.04
C ILE A 257 1.71 22.52 12.95
N ASN A 258 2.59 23.33 12.39
CA ASN A 258 4.03 23.03 12.30
C ASN A 258 4.69 22.88 13.66
N ARG A 259 4.20 23.60 14.68
CA ARG A 259 4.75 23.54 16.04
C ARG A 259 4.24 22.32 16.81
N THR A 260 2.98 21.94 16.62
CA THR A 260 2.33 20.86 17.39
C THR A 260 2.23 19.53 16.63
N HIS A 261 2.55 19.51 15.33
CA HIS A 261 2.37 18.41 14.39
C HIS A 261 0.96 17.80 14.39
N THR A 262 -0.04 18.56 14.85
CA THR A 262 -1.40 18.11 15.10
C THR A 262 -2.38 19.22 14.73
N LEU A 263 -3.58 18.85 14.30
CA LEU A 263 -4.63 19.82 14.01
C LEU A 263 -5.08 20.55 15.30
N PRO A 264 -5.28 21.88 15.24
CA PRO A 264 -5.89 22.60 16.34
C PRO A 264 -7.31 22.08 16.64
N ALA A 265 -7.72 22.11 17.91
CA ALA A 265 -9.07 21.72 18.31
C ALA A 265 -10.17 22.69 17.83
N TYR A 266 -9.81 23.83 17.25
CA TYR A 266 -10.75 24.82 16.70
C TYR A 266 -10.81 24.74 15.17
N GLY A 267 -11.98 24.99 14.60
CA GLY A 267 -12.15 25.16 13.15
C GLY A 267 -12.03 26.63 12.73
N ILE A 268 -11.67 26.86 11.46
CA ILE A 268 -11.76 28.18 10.84
C ILE A 268 -13.12 28.29 10.15
N LEU A 269 -13.90 29.30 10.52
CA LEU A 269 -15.18 29.61 9.88
C LEU A 269 -15.05 30.90 9.07
N LEU A 270 -15.21 30.80 7.76
CA LEU A 270 -15.18 31.95 6.85
C LEU A 270 -16.60 32.55 6.73
N ILE A 271 -16.78 33.80 7.17
CA ILE A 271 -18.08 34.49 7.17
C ILE A 271 -18.00 35.73 6.27
N GLY A 272 -19.01 35.94 5.43
CA GLY A 272 -19.12 37.13 4.59
C GLY A 272 -20.24 37.06 3.55
N PRO A 273 -20.55 38.17 2.86
CA PRO A 273 -21.57 38.24 1.80
C PRO A 273 -21.37 37.20 0.68
N ALA A 274 -22.43 36.82 -0.04
CA ALA A 274 -22.27 35.94 -1.20
C ALA A 274 -21.31 36.55 -2.25
N GLY A 275 -20.51 35.71 -2.93
CA GLY A 275 -19.56 36.17 -3.96
C GLY A 275 -18.18 36.60 -3.47
N THR A 276 -17.88 36.56 -2.16
CA THR A 276 -16.56 36.95 -1.61
C THR A 276 -15.49 35.85 -1.65
N GLY A 277 -15.64 34.82 -2.49
CA GLY A 277 -14.62 33.78 -2.67
C GLY A 277 -14.44 32.78 -1.51
N LYS A 278 -15.37 32.70 -0.54
CA LYS A 278 -15.23 31.80 0.64
C LYS A 278 -14.95 30.34 0.28
N SER A 279 -15.58 29.82 -0.77
CA SER A 279 -15.37 28.44 -1.25
C SER A 279 -14.08 28.24 -2.03
N GLN A 280 -13.45 29.31 -2.51
CA GLN A 280 -12.14 29.26 -3.17
C GLN A 280 -10.99 29.27 -2.15
N ILE A 281 -11.23 29.86 -0.98
CA ILE A 281 -10.27 29.90 0.14
C ILE A 281 -10.20 28.55 0.88
N ALA A 282 -11.33 27.83 0.96
CA ALA A 282 -11.46 26.53 1.64
C ALA A 282 -11.01 25.39 0.74
#